data_AF-A0A0S1Y124-F1
#
_entry.id   AF-A0A0S1Y124-F1
#
_cell.length_a   1.000
_cell.length_b   1.000
_cell.length_c   1.000
_cell.angle_alpha   90.00
_cell.angle_beta   90.00
_cell.angle_gamma   90.00
#
_symmetry.space_group_name_H-M   'P 1'
#
loop_
_entity.id
_entity.type
_entity.pdbx_description
1 polymer ?
#
loop_
_entity_poly.entity_id
_entity_poly.type
_entity_poly.pdbx_seq_one_letter_code
_entity_poly.pdbx_strand_id
1 'polypeptide(L)'
;MAYDLEEQEKLDALKAWWAKYGLLVGIVLAVAALSWGGWNGWRAYQGHVSRQAMGYFEALEDAARLGGADASARIKAAAGTLRSDYPKTGYAGRGVLVAAQALQAQNDVDGAREQLEWLAGQKRQAALQPVAKLRLAGILLDQKKYDDALAQLNDAPPAFAALFADRRGDVLAAQGKTQEARAAYKTAIDGLGQSNALVPVVQLKLDALAGA
;
A
#
# COMPACT_ATOMS: atom_id res chain seq x y z
N MET A 1 64.84 28.78 27.12
CA MET A 1 64.99 27.63 26.20
C MET A 1 64.25 26.36 26.67
N ALA A 2 63.32 26.43 27.62
CA ALA A 2 62.54 25.26 28.06
C ALA A 2 61.26 25.00 27.22
N TYR A 3 60.86 25.99 26.42
CA TYR A 3 59.67 25.89 25.56
C TYR A 3 59.89 24.90 24.40
N ASP A 4 61.11 24.81 23.88
CA ASP A 4 61.48 23.97 22.73
C ASP A 4 61.53 22.46 23.08
N LEU A 5 61.96 22.09 24.29
CA LEU A 5 61.99 20.69 24.75
C LEU A 5 60.58 20.11 24.96
N GLU A 6 59.70 20.87 25.62
CA GLU A 6 58.31 20.46 25.83
C GLU A 6 57.52 20.44 24.50
N GLU A 7 57.84 21.34 23.57
CA GLU A 7 57.30 21.33 22.21
C GLU A 7 57.79 20.12 21.40
N GLN A 8 59.07 19.75 21.50
CA GLN A 8 59.61 18.55 20.84
C GLN A 8 59.00 17.26 21.40
N GLU A 9 58.85 17.15 22.71
CA GLU A 9 58.20 15.99 23.33
C GLU A 9 56.74 15.85 22.88
N LYS A 10 56.00 16.96 22.77
CA LYS A 10 54.62 16.97 22.23
C LYS A 10 54.58 16.56 20.76
N LEU A 11 55.52 17.03 19.94
CA LEU A 11 55.62 16.67 18.53
C LEU A 11 55.95 15.18 18.33
N ASP A 12 56.85 14.63 19.14
CA ASP A 12 57.23 13.23 19.04
C ASP A 12 56.13 12.30 19.58
N ALA A 13 55.39 12.71 20.61
CA ALA A 13 54.19 12.01 21.05
C ALA A 13 53.11 11.98 19.95
N LEU A 14 52.91 13.08 19.22
CA LEU A 14 51.97 13.14 18.10
C LEU A 14 52.42 12.26 16.92
N LYS A 15 53.71 12.29 16.57
CA LYS A 15 54.28 11.41 15.52
C LYS A 15 54.12 9.94 15.89
N ALA A 16 54.39 9.57 17.14
CA ALA A 16 54.24 8.19 17.61
C ALA A 16 52.77 7.75 17.61
N TRP A 17 51.85 8.64 18.00
CA TRP A 17 50.41 8.36 17.90
C TRP A 17 49.97 8.16 16.46
N TRP A 18 50.42 9.00 15.54
CA TRP A 18 50.09 8.88 14.12
C TRP A 18 50.70 7.62 13.50
N ALA A 19 51.94 7.28 13.82
CA ALA A 19 52.56 6.03 13.38
C ALA A 19 51.80 4.80 13.88
N LYS A 20 51.20 4.88 15.08
CA LYS A 20 50.43 3.79 15.69
C LYS A 20 48.98 3.70 15.16
N TYR A 21 48.31 4.83 14.96
CA TYR A 21 46.87 4.87 14.68
C TYR A 21 46.48 5.45 13.32
N GLY A 22 47.42 6.04 12.57
CA GLY A 22 47.14 6.71 11.29
C GLY A 22 46.46 5.81 10.26
N LEU A 23 46.85 4.53 10.20
CA LEU A 23 46.18 3.54 9.35
C LEU A 23 44.73 3.28 9.79
N LEU A 24 44.50 3.12 11.10
CA LEU A 24 43.16 2.88 11.66
C LEU A 24 42.24 4.09 11.41
N VAL A 25 42.75 5.30 11.63
CA VAL A 25 42.03 6.55 11.32
C VAL A 25 41.71 6.62 9.82
N GLY A 26 42.68 6.31 8.96
CA GLY A 26 42.48 6.26 7.51
C GLY A 26 41.40 5.28 7.07
N ILE A 27 41.40 4.06 7.65
CA ILE A 27 40.37 3.05 7.37
C ILE A 27 38.99 3.53 7.82
N VAL A 28 38.88 4.08 9.04
CA VAL A 28 37.61 4.60 9.57
C VAL A 28 37.07 5.72 8.68
N LEU A 29 37.92 6.65 8.27
CA LEU A 29 37.54 7.74 7.36
C LEU A 29 37.11 7.22 5.99
N ALA A 30 37.83 6.24 5.43
CA ALA A 30 37.47 5.62 4.16
C ALA A 30 36.11 4.91 4.24
N VAL A 31 35.86 4.13 5.28
CA VAL A 31 34.57 3.46 5.51
C VAL A 31 33.44 4.49 5.70
N ALA A 32 33.69 5.57 6.44
CA ALA A 32 32.72 6.64 6.64
C ALA A 32 32.37 7.34 5.32
N ALA A 33 33.39 7.67 4.50
CA ALA A 33 33.20 8.30 3.20
C ALA A 33 32.44 7.40 2.22
N LEU A 34 32.77 6.11 2.16
CA LEU A 34 32.07 5.13 1.32
C LEU A 34 30.63 4.93 1.76
N SER A 35 30.39 4.83 3.07
CA SER A 35 29.04 4.69 3.62
C SER A 35 28.18 5.92 3.32
N TRP A 36 28.74 7.12 3.50
CA TRP A 36 28.06 8.37 3.19
C TRP A 36 27.79 8.53 1.69
N GLY A 37 28.78 8.25 0.83
CA GLY A 37 28.63 8.30 -0.62
C GLY A 37 27.58 7.31 -1.12
N GLY A 38 27.61 6.06 -0.61
CA GLY A 38 26.63 5.03 -0.92
C GLY A 38 25.21 5.43 -0.49
N TRP A 39 25.05 5.98 0.71
CA TRP A 39 23.76 6.46 1.21
C TRP A 39 23.19 7.60 0.36
N ASN A 40 24.02 8.60 0.02
CA ASN A 40 23.58 9.73 -0.79
C ASN A 40 23.21 9.29 -2.23
N GLY A 41 24.02 8.42 -2.83
CA GLY A 41 23.73 7.85 -4.15
C GLY A 41 22.42 7.06 -4.15
N TRP A 42 22.20 6.20 -3.14
CA TRP A 42 20.95 5.47 -2.97
C TRP A 42 19.75 6.40 -2.78
N ARG A 43 19.88 7.44 -1.96
CA ARG A 43 18.82 8.44 -1.75
C ARG A 43 18.49 9.20 -3.03
N ALA A 44 19.48 9.61 -3.81
CA ALA A 44 19.28 10.27 -5.10
C ALA A 44 18.54 9.34 -6.10
N TYR A 45 18.93 8.06 -6.14
CA TYR A 45 18.26 7.05 -6.95
C TYR A 45 16.79 6.86 -6.53
N GLN A 46 16.52 6.68 -5.23
CA GLN A 46 15.15 6.58 -4.71
C GLN A 46 14.32 7.82 -5.06
N GLY A 47 14.90 9.02 -4.96
CA GLY A 47 14.24 10.26 -5.36
C GLY A 47 13.95 10.34 -6.87
N HIS A 48 14.84 9.83 -7.71
CA HIS A 48 14.61 9.75 -9.16
C HIS A 48 13.46 8.79 -9.50
N VAL A 49 13.49 7.57 -8.96
CA VAL A 49 12.44 6.55 -9.12
C VAL A 49 11.08 7.08 -8.64
N SER A 50 11.05 7.77 -7.49
CA SER A 50 9.82 8.36 -6.96
C SER A 50 9.23 9.45 -7.85
N ARG A 51 10.07 10.29 -8.48
CA ARG A 51 9.60 11.35 -9.40
C ARG A 51 9.02 10.79 -10.68
N GLN A 52 9.63 9.74 -11.23
CA GLN A 52 9.09 9.06 -12.41
C GLN A 52 7.74 8.40 -12.08
N ALA A 53 7.66 7.69 -10.95
CA ALA A 53 6.41 7.10 -10.49
C ALA A 53 5.31 8.16 -10.27
N MET A 54 5.66 9.32 -9.73
CA MET A 54 4.73 10.44 -9.57
C MET A 54 4.16 10.91 -10.91
N GLY A 55 4.99 11.05 -11.96
CA GLY A 55 4.51 11.46 -13.29
C GLY A 55 3.51 10.46 -13.91
N TYR A 56 3.73 9.16 -13.73
CA TYR A 56 2.75 8.15 -14.17
C TYR A 56 1.47 8.18 -13.32
N PHE A 57 1.59 8.46 -12.03
CA PHE A 57 0.45 8.62 -11.15
C PHE A 57 -0.40 9.84 -11.52
N GLU A 58 0.21 10.98 -11.82
CA GLU A 58 -0.47 12.18 -12.32
C GLU A 58 -1.19 11.91 -13.65
N ALA A 59 -0.51 11.25 -14.60
CA ALA A 59 -1.12 10.87 -15.87
C ALA A 59 -2.33 9.94 -15.70
N LEU A 60 -2.28 9.04 -14.70
CA LEU A 60 -3.39 8.18 -14.33
C LEU A 60 -4.56 8.99 -13.76
N GLU A 61 -4.29 9.90 -12.82
CA GLU A 61 -5.32 10.78 -12.24
C GLU A 61 -5.97 11.67 -13.30
N ASP A 62 -5.18 12.21 -14.23
CA ASP A 62 -5.67 12.99 -15.36
C ASP A 62 -6.55 12.14 -16.29
N ALA A 63 -6.12 10.93 -16.65
CA ALA A 63 -6.93 10.04 -17.47
C ALA A 63 -8.25 9.66 -16.75
N ALA A 64 -8.21 9.44 -15.44
CA ALA A 64 -9.39 9.14 -14.63
C ALA A 64 -10.35 10.34 -14.54
N ARG A 65 -9.82 11.56 -14.43
CA ARG A 65 -10.61 12.80 -14.29
C ARG A 65 -11.19 13.30 -15.61
N LEU A 66 -10.38 13.30 -16.68
CA LEU A 66 -10.79 13.83 -17.98
C LEU A 66 -11.70 12.87 -18.74
N GLY A 67 -11.55 11.56 -18.52
CA GLY A 67 -12.29 10.56 -19.26
C GLY A 67 -11.97 10.60 -20.76
N GLY A 68 -12.90 10.14 -21.58
CA GLY A 68 -12.74 10.01 -23.04
C GLY A 68 -12.77 8.56 -23.51
N ALA A 69 -12.91 8.36 -24.82
CA ALA A 69 -13.06 7.02 -25.41
C ALA A 69 -11.84 6.11 -25.17
N ASP A 70 -10.66 6.69 -24.97
CA ASP A 70 -9.40 6.00 -24.70
C ASP A 70 -8.98 6.01 -23.21
N ALA A 71 -9.79 6.57 -22.31
CA ALA A 71 -9.40 6.75 -20.93
C ALA A 71 -9.12 5.42 -20.20
N SER A 72 -9.97 4.40 -20.38
CA SER A 72 -9.69 3.06 -19.82
C SER A 72 -8.34 2.49 -20.29
N ALA A 73 -7.95 2.70 -21.55
CA ALA A 73 -6.66 2.25 -22.05
C ALA A 73 -5.50 3.02 -21.39
N ARG A 74 -5.62 4.35 -21.26
CA ARG A 74 -4.61 5.21 -20.62
C ARG A 74 -4.44 4.91 -19.13
N ILE A 75 -5.55 4.69 -18.42
CA ILE A 75 -5.55 4.29 -17.01
C ILE A 75 -4.83 2.95 -16.83
N LYS A 76 -5.18 1.95 -17.65
CA LYS A 76 -4.53 0.63 -17.58
C LYS A 76 -3.05 0.70 -17.92
N ALA A 77 -2.65 1.49 -18.91
CA ALA A 77 -1.26 1.69 -19.27
C ALA A 77 -0.46 2.31 -18.10
N ALA A 78 -0.93 3.44 -17.56
CA ALA A 78 -0.26 4.12 -16.45
C ALA A 78 -0.20 3.26 -15.18
N ALA A 79 -1.30 2.59 -14.83
CA ALA A 79 -1.34 1.66 -13.70
C ALA A 79 -0.41 0.46 -13.92
N GLY A 80 -0.36 -0.08 -15.14
CA GLY A 80 0.54 -1.15 -15.53
C GLY A 80 2.00 -0.77 -15.32
N THR A 81 2.42 0.39 -15.80
CA THR A 81 3.78 0.91 -15.60
C THR A 81 4.10 1.13 -14.12
N LEU A 82 3.17 1.68 -13.34
CA LEU A 82 3.34 1.82 -11.89
C LEU A 82 3.55 0.46 -11.19
N ARG A 83 2.81 -0.57 -11.62
CA ARG A 83 2.89 -1.94 -11.09
C ARG A 83 4.19 -2.64 -11.48
N SER A 84 4.65 -2.50 -12.73
CA SER A 84 5.82 -3.21 -13.24
C SER A 84 7.13 -2.54 -12.85
N ASP A 85 7.21 -1.23 -13.06
CA ASP A 85 8.48 -0.49 -13.03
C ASP A 85 8.70 0.18 -11.67
N TYR A 86 7.60 0.54 -11.00
CA TYR A 86 7.62 1.26 -9.73
C TYR A 86 6.93 0.54 -8.54
N PRO A 87 6.93 -0.81 -8.43
CA PRO A 87 6.13 -1.56 -7.45
C PRO A 87 6.48 -1.26 -5.99
N LYS A 88 7.69 -0.74 -5.74
CA LYS A 88 8.19 -0.40 -4.39
C LYS A 88 7.78 1.00 -3.93
N THR A 89 7.22 1.82 -4.82
CA THR A 89 6.78 3.18 -4.48
C THR A 89 5.37 3.15 -3.89
N GLY A 90 5.04 4.14 -3.07
CA GLY A 90 3.67 4.32 -2.57
C GLY A 90 2.66 4.65 -3.68
N TYR A 91 3.14 5.14 -4.83
CA TYR A 91 2.31 5.47 -6.00
C TYR A 91 1.71 4.24 -6.64
N ALA A 92 2.40 3.09 -6.65
CA ALA A 92 1.88 1.87 -7.28
C ALA A 92 0.54 1.43 -6.65
N GLY A 93 0.47 1.35 -5.33
CA GLY A 93 -0.77 0.95 -4.64
C GLY A 93 -1.89 1.95 -4.73
N ARG A 94 -1.57 3.23 -4.55
CA ARG A 94 -2.56 4.31 -4.65
C ARG A 94 -3.09 4.41 -6.07
N GLY A 95 -2.21 4.37 -7.06
CA GLY A 95 -2.56 4.40 -8.48
C GLY A 95 -3.47 3.24 -8.87
N VAL A 96 -3.20 2.03 -8.36
CA VAL A 96 -4.07 0.87 -8.58
C VAL A 96 -5.48 1.04 -8.00
N LEU A 97 -5.62 1.63 -6.80
CA LEU A 97 -6.94 1.92 -6.23
C LEU A 97 -7.70 2.98 -7.02
N VAL A 98 -7.01 4.02 -7.50
CA VAL A 98 -7.60 5.05 -8.37
C VAL A 98 -8.01 4.45 -9.71
N ALA A 99 -7.13 3.65 -10.32
CA ALA A 99 -7.39 2.98 -11.59
C ALA A 99 -8.60 2.05 -11.48
N ALA A 100 -8.69 1.24 -10.42
CA ALA A 100 -9.83 0.35 -10.22
C ALA A 100 -11.15 1.13 -10.16
N GLN A 101 -11.19 2.23 -9.40
CA GLN A 101 -12.38 3.08 -9.29
C GLN A 101 -12.75 3.72 -10.62
N ALA A 102 -11.77 4.26 -11.35
CA ALA A 102 -11.98 4.94 -12.62
C ALA A 102 -12.40 3.98 -13.75
N LEU A 103 -11.83 2.76 -13.77
CA LEU A 103 -12.21 1.71 -14.72
C LEU A 103 -13.64 1.23 -14.46
N GLN A 104 -14.02 1.03 -13.19
CA GLN A 104 -15.38 0.68 -12.83
C GLN A 104 -16.38 1.78 -13.24
N ALA A 105 -16.04 3.06 -13.06
CA ALA A 105 -16.85 4.19 -13.52
C ALA A 105 -17.01 4.24 -15.06
N GLN A 106 -16.06 3.67 -15.80
CA GLN A 106 -16.11 3.53 -17.25
C GLN A 106 -16.73 2.20 -17.72
N ASN A 107 -17.37 1.45 -16.82
CA ASN A 107 -17.91 0.12 -17.06
C ASN A 107 -16.86 -0.94 -17.47
N ASP A 108 -15.56 -0.67 -17.31
CA ASP A 108 -14.49 -1.66 -17.46
C ASP A 108 -14.29 -2.41 -16.13
N VAL A 109 -15.30 -3.20 -15.76
CA VAL A 109 -15.34 -3.93 -14.48
C VAL A 109 -14.24 -5.00 -14.40
N ASP A 110 -13.93 -5.65 -15.54
CA ASP A 110 -12.85 -6.63 -15.60
C ASP A 110 -11.48 -5.98 -15.41
N GLY A 111 -11.25 -4.81 -16.02
CA GLY A 111 -10.06 -4.00 -15.77
C GLY A 111 -9.94 -3.59 -14.30
N ALA A 112 -11.03 -3.15 -13.69
CA ALA A 112 -11.06 -2.81 -12.27
C ALA A 112 -10.73 -4.01 -11.36
N ARG A 113 -11.28 -5.18 -11.68
CA ARG A 113 -11.00 -6.44 -10.98
C ARG A 113 -9.51 -6.78 -11.02
N GLU A 114 -8.90 -6.75 -12.20
CA GLU A 114 -7.47 -7.10 -12.38
C GLU A 114 -6.55 -6.18 -11.55
N GLN A 115 -6.86 -4.89 -11.51
CA GLN A 115 -6.14 -3.93 -10.68
C GLN A 115 -6.21 -4.31 -9.19
N LEU A 116 -7.42 -4.62 -8.69
CA LEU A 116 -7.62 -4.96 -7.28
C LEU A 116 -7.05 -6.34 -6.91
N GLU A 117 -7.12 -7.33 -7.81
CA GLU A 117 -6.48 -8.65 -7.63
C GLU A 117 -4.97 -8.51 -7.45
N TRP A 118 -4.32 -7.69 -8.27
CA TRP A 118 -2.90 -7.44 -8.13
C TRP A 118 -2.56 -6.86 -6.76
N LEU A 119 -3.30 -5.84 -6.30
CA LEU A 119 -3.05 -5.18 -5.02
C LEU A 119 -3.39 -6.06 -3.82
N ALA A 120 -4.45 -6.87 -3.91
CA ALA A 120 -4.80 -7.87 -2.92
C ALA A 120 -3.69 -8.92 -2.74
N GLY A 121 -2.86 -9.17 -3.77
CA GLY A 121 -1.68 -10.03 -3.71
C GLY A 121 -0.37 -9.36 -3.24
N GLN A 122 -0.33 -8.03 -3.06
CA GLN A 122 0.93 -7.33 -2.78
C GLN A 122 1.31 -7.28 -1.30
N LYS A 123 2.27 -8.13 -0.89
CA LYS A 123 2.84 -8.12 0.46
C LYS A 123 3.53 -6.81 0.84
N ARG A 124 4.13 -6.12 -0.13
CA ARG A 124 4.83 -4.84 0.10
C ARG A 124 3.88 -3.67 0.36
N GLN A 125 2.59 -3.86 0.11
CA GLN A 125 1.55 -2.83 0.24
C GLN A 125 0.48 -3.25 1.25
N ALA A 126 0.91 -3.91 2.34
CA ALA A 126 0.04 -4.48 3.35
C ALA A 126 -1.00 -3.49 3.93
N ALA A 127 -0.68 -2.20 3.98
CA ALA A 127 -1.61 -1.17 4.45
C ALA A 127 -2.82 -0.93 3.51
N LEU A 128 -2.65 -1.19 2.21
CA LEU A 128 -3.70 -0.98 1.19
C LEU A 128 -4.41 -2.27 0.80
N GLN A 129 -3.80 -3.44 1.08
CA GLN A 129 -4.35 -4.76 0.78
C GLN A 129 -5.79 -4.96 1.30
N PRO A 130 -6.18 -4.53 2.53
CA PRO A 130 -7.53 -4.76 3.03
C PRO A 130 -8.59 -3.98 2.25
N VAL A 131 -8.26 -2.76 1.81
CA VAL A 131 -9.14 -1.94 0.97
C VAL A 131 -9.33 -2.61 -0.39
N ALA A 132 -8.25 -3.14 -0.98
CA ALA A 132 -8.32 -3.85 -2.24
C ALA A 132 -9.18 -5.12 -2.15
N LYS A 133 -8.97 -5.93 -1.11
CA LYS A 133 -9.77 -7.13 -0.83
C LYS A 133 -11.26 -6.84 -0.67
N LEU A 134 -11.63 -5.79 0.09
CA LEU A 134 -13.03 -5.39 0.26
C LEU A 134 -13.69 -4.97 -1.06
N ARG A 135 -13.00 -4.13 -1.84
CA ARG A 135 -13.52 -3.68 -3.14
C ARG A 135 -13.60 -4.84 -4.13
N LEU A 136 -12.60 -5.71 -4.14
CA LEU A 136 -12.57 -6.91 -4.98
C LEU A 136 -13.72 -7.86 -4.65
N ALA A 137 -13.97 -8.11 -3.35
CA ALA A 137 -15.11 -8.91 -2.91
C ALA A 137 -16.45 -8.33 -3.39
N GLY A 138 -16.58 -7.00 -3.43
CA GLY A 138 -17.75 -6.32 -4.02
C GLY A 138 -17.90 -6.61 -5.51
N ILE A 139 -16.84 -6.46 -6.31
CA ILE A 139 -16.88 -6.79 -7.75
C ILE A 139 -17.21 -8.27 -7.97
N LEU A 140 -16.61 -9.17 -7.20
CA LEU A 140 -16.85 -10.61 -7.31
C LEU A 140 -18.29 -10.97 -6.92
N LEU A 141 -18.85 -10.30 -5.91
CA LEU A 141 -20.26 -10.40 -5.53
C LEU A 141 -21.18 -10.02 -6.69
N ASP A 142 -20.95 -8.87 -7.32
CA ASP A 142 -21.75 -8.41 -8.47
C ASP A 142 -21.65 -9.38 -9.66
N GLN A 143 -20.48 -10.01 -9.82
CA GLN A 143 -20.23 -11.06 -10.81
C GLN A 143 -20.76 -12.44 -10.40
N LYS A 144 -21.44 -12.56 -9.25
CA LYS A 144 -21.94 -13.81 -8.65
C LYS A 144 -20.86 -14.87 -8.38
N LYS A 145 -19.59 -14.46 -8.29
CA LYS A 145 -18.44 -15.30 -7.91
C LYS A 145 -18.31 -15.35 -6.38
N TYR A 146 -19.31 -15.93 -5.74
CA TYR A 146 -19.47 -15.84 -4.29
C TYR A 146 -18.32 -16.48 -3.51
N ASP A 147 -17.83 -17.64 -3.92
CA ASP A 147 -16.74 -18.32 -3.22
C ASP A 147 -15.42 -17.53 -3.31
N ASP A 148 -15.13 -16.97 -4.48
CA ASP A 148 -13.99 -16.07 -4.67
C ASP A 148 -14.13 -14.80 -3.83
N ALA A 149 -15.35 -14.24 -3.75
CA ALA A 149 -15.63 -13.07 -2.93
C ALA A 149 -15.39 -13.36 -1.44
N LEU A 150 -15.89 -14.50 -0.93
CA LEU A 150 -15.66 -14.94 0.45
C LEU A 150 -14.17 -15.17 0.74
N ALA A 151 -13.43 -15.73 -0.22
CA ALA A 151 -12.00 -15.96 -0.09
C ALA A 151 -11.21 -14.64 0.13
N GLN A 152 -11.64 -13.54 -0.49
CA GLN A 152 -11.00 -12.22 -0.26
C GLN A 152 -11.27 -11.68 1.15
N LEU A 153 -12.32 -12.13 1.81
CA LEU A 153 -12.76 -11.66 3.12
C LEU A 153 -12.21 -12.51 4.27
N ASN A 154 -11.24 -13.38 3.99
CA ASN A 154 -10.50 -14.13 5.02
C ASN A 154 -9.36 -13.28 5.60
N ASP A 155 -8.96 -13.61 6.82
CA ASP A 155 -7.82 -12.99 7.53
C ASP A 155 -7.92 -11.45 7.62
N ALA A 156 -9.10 -10.96 8.03
CA ALA A 156 -9.34 -9.54 8.19
C ALA A 156 -8.40 -8.96 9.28
N PRO A 157 -7.62 -7.91 8.99
CA PRO A 157 -6.88 -7.23 10.04
C PRO A 157 -7.84 -6.54 11.01
N PRO A 158 -7.46 -6.34 12.29
CA PRO A 158 -8.37 -5.83 13.31
C PRO A 158 -9.13 -4.55 12.92
N ALA A 159 -8.44 -3.60 12.28
CA ALA A 159 -9.02 -2.33 11.83
C ALA A 159 -10.09 -2.47 10.73
N PHE A 160 -10.15 -3.62 10.04
CA PHE A 160 -11.10 -3.89 8.95
C PHE A 160 -12.05 -5.04 9.27
N ALA A 161 -11.93 -5.69 10.43
CA ALA A 161 -12.71 -6.88 10.77
C ALA A 161 -14.22 -6.65 10.62
N ALA A 162 -14.72 -5.51 11.09
CA ALA A 162 -16.13 -5.16 10.99
C ALA A 162 -16.60 -4.91 9.55
N LEU A 163 -15.78 -4.24 8.72
CA LEU A 163 -16.08 -4.01 7.30
C LEU A 163 -16.05 -5.30 6.49
N PHE A 164 -15.14 -6.22 6.82
CA PHE A 164 -15.06 -7.54 6.21
C PHE A 164 -16.27 -8.38 6.58
N ALA A 165 -16.74 -8.29 7.83
CA ALA A 165 -17.96 -8.96 8.28
C ALA A 165 -19.21 -8.41 7.57
N ASP A 166 -19.33 -7.10 7.38
CA ASP A 166 -20.43 -6.49 6.61
C ASP A 166 -20.46 -7.02 5.17
N ARG A 167 -19.33 -6.93 4.46
CA ARG A 167 -19.23 -7.44 3.09
C ARG A 167 -19.46 -8.95 3.00
N ARG A 168 -19.06 -9.73 4.02
CA ARG A 168 -19.32 -11.17 4.09
C ARG A 168 -20.82 -11.44 4.22
N GLY A 169 -21.52 -10.65 5.04
CA GLY A 169 -22.98 -10.69 5.12
C GLY A 169 -23.64 -10.45 3.77
N ASP A 170 -23.16 -9.46 3.00
CA ASP A 170 -23.68 -9.18 1.65
C ASP A 170 -23.57 -10.40 0.73
N VAL A 171 -22.41 -11.06 0.73
CA VAL A 171 -22.15 -12.24 -0.11
C VAL A 171 -23.02 -13.42 0.32
N LEU A 172 -23.12 -13.69 1.62
CA LEU A 172 -23.94 -14.79 2.16
C LEU A 172 -25.44 -14.56 1.91
N ALA A 173 -25.90 -13.32 2.02
CA ALA A 173 -27.28 -12.95 1.71
C ALA A 173 -27.59 -13.22 0.23
N ALA A 174 -26.69 -12.85 -0.69
CA ALA A 174 -26.85 -13.13 -2.12
C ALA A 174 -26.82 -14.63 -2.47
N GLN A 175 -26.18 -15.46 -1.62
CA GLN A 175 -26.22 -16.92 -1.70
C GLN A 175 -27.50 -17.54 -1.10
N GLY A 176 -28.40 -16.74 -0.50
CA GLY A 176 -29.58 -17.24 0.22
C GLY A 176 -29.27 -17.85 1.60
N LYS A 177 -28.05 -17.70 2.11
CA LYS A 177 -27.61 -18.20 3.42
C LYS A 177 -28.00 -17.24 4.53
N THR A 178 -29.30 -17.02 4.70
CA THR A 178 -29.87 -15.97 5.55
C THR A 178 -29.35 -16.00 6.99
N GLN A 179 -29.27 -17.17 7.63
CA GLN A 179 -28.80 -17.27 9.01
C GLN A 179 -27.32 -16.86 9.16
N GLU A 180 -26.46 -17.31 8.24
CA GLU A 180 -25.03 -16.97 8.22
C GLU A 180 -24.83 -15.48 7.92
N ALA A 181 -25.60 -14.92 7.00
CA ALA A 181 -25.58 -13.50 6.68
C ALA A 181 -25.96 -12.63 7.89
N ARG A 182 -27.03 -13.01 8.61
CA ARG A 182 -27.45 -12.34 9.85
C ARG A 182 -26.37 -12.38 10.92
N ALA A 183 -25.68 -13.51 11.07
CA ALA A 183 -24.56 -13.62 12.01
C ALA A 183 -23.41 -12.67 11.63
N ALA A 184 -23.05 -12.62 10.35
CA ALA A 184 -22.00 -11.72 9.85
C ALA A 184 -22.34 -10.23 10.06
N TYR A 185 -23.58 -9.81 9.78
CA TYR A 185 -24.00 -8.42 10.02
C TYR A 185 -23.99 -8.05 11.51
N LYS A 186 -24.38 -8.96 12.40
CA LYS A 186 -24.26 -8.71 13.86
C LYS A 186 -22.80 -8.50 14.27
N THR A 187 -21.90 -9.36 13.81
CA THR A 187 -20.45 -9.19 14.04
C THR A 187 -19.94 -7.85 13.50
N ALA A 188 -20.44 -7.40 12.35
CA ALA A 188 -20.09 -6.10 11.81
C ALA A 188 -20.58 -4.94 12.69
N ILE A 189 -21.83 -4.96 13.15
CA ILE A 189 -22.39 -3.94 14.03
C ILE A 189 -21.63 -3.87 15.35
N ASP A 190 -21.38 -5.03 15.98
CA ASP A 190 -20.64 -5.12 17.24
C ASP A 190 -19.21 -4.58 17.09
N GLY A 191 -18.55 -4.88 15.96
CA GLY A 191 -17.19 -4.44 15.67
C GLY A 191 -17.06 -2.97 15.24
N LEU A 192 -18.09 -2.38 14.62
CA LEU A 192 -18.09 -0.97 14.22
C LEU A 192 -18.25 -0.03 15.43
N GLY A 193 -18.98 -0.49 16.46
CA GLY A 193 -19.35 0.31 17.63
C GLY A 193 -20.55 1.24 17.34
N GLN A 194 -21.43 1.43 18.33
CA GLN A 194 -22.75 2.06 18.13
C GLN A 194 -22.73 3.50 17.58
N SER A 195 -21.64 4.24 17.75
CA SER A 195 -21.50 5.60 17.23
C SER A 195 -21.03 5.69 15.77
N ASN A 196 -20.70 4.56 15.15
CA ASN A 196 -20.20 4.53 13.78
C ASN A 196 -21.35 4.76 12.78
N ALA A 197 -21.15 5.70 11.85
CA ALA A 197 -22.14 6.08 10.85
C ALA A 197 -22.56 4.93 9.90
N LEU A 198 -21.79 3.84 9.84
CA LEU A 198 -22.14 2.66 9.06
C LEU A 198 -23.15 1.74 9.78
N VAL A 199 -23.26 1.80 11.11
CA VAL A 199 -24.14 0.90 11.88
C VAL A 199 -25.59 0.94 11.39
N PRO A 200 -26.24 2.11 11.16
CA PRO A 200 -27.60 2.15 10.64
C PRO A 200 -27.74 1.47 9.27
N VAL A 201 -26.70 1.55 8.42
CA VAL A 201 -26.70 0.91 7.10
C VAL A 201 -26.63 -0.61 7.23
N VAL A 202 -25.75 -1.12 8.09
CA VAL A 202 -25.64 -2.57 8.34
C VAL A 202 -26.89 -3.12 9.04
N GLN A 203 -27.47 -2.36 9.96
CA GLN A 203 -28.73 -2.71 10.62
C GLN A 203 -29.88 -2.84 9.62
N LEU A 204 -29.99 -1.91 8.66
CA LEU A 204 -31.00 -2.00 7.60
C LEU A 204 -30.85 -3.30 6.78
N LYS A 205 -29.61 -3.69 6.44
CA LYS A 205 -29.35 -4.98 5.76
C LYS A 205 -29.77 -6.17 6.61
N LEU A 206 -29.48 -6.13 7.91
CA LEU A 206 -29.86 -7.19 8.86
C LEU A 206 -31.39 -7.32 8.98
N ASP A 207 -32.11 -6.19 9.05
CA ASP A 207 -33.57 -6.15 9.19
C ASP A 207 -34.27 -6.62 7.91
N ALA A 208 -33.72 -6.29 6.74
CA ALA A 208 -34.22 -6.79 5.45
C ALA A 208 -34.21 -8.33 5.36
N LEU A 209 -33.30 -9.00 6.09
CA LEU A 209 -33.26 -10.47 6.19
C LEU A 209 -34.22 -11.06 7.23
N ALA A 210 -34.87 -10.25 8.05
CA ALA A 210 -35.87 -10.70 9.02
C ALA A 210 -37.28 -10.69 8.45
N GLY A 211 -37.53 -9.89 7.41
CA GLY A 211 -38.81 -9.83 6.70
C GLY A 211 -38.93 -10.73 5.46
N ALA A 212 -37.89 -11.52 5.17
CA ALA A 212 -37.81 -12.45 4.03
C ALA A 212 -38.13 -13.90 4.43
#